data_AF-A0A2E8ECE2-F1
#
_entry.id   AF-A0A2E8ECE2-F1
#
_cell.length_a   1.000
_cell.length_b   1.000
_cell.length_c   1.000
_cell.angle_alpha   90.00
_cell.angle_beta   90.00
_cell.angle_gamma   90.00
#
_symmetry.space_group_name_H-M   'P 1'
#
loop_
_entity.id
_entity.type
_entity.pdbx_description
1 polymer ?
#
loop_
_entity_poly.entity_id
_entity_poly.type
_entity_poly.pdbx_seq_one_letter_code
_entity_poly.pdbx_strand_id
1 'polypeptide(L)'
;KAYDLDLGPARQIMLNRMTRGAARLEQVRLEPRVWTTLDYATIEDPNVRGRFDWVADSAATIHGLCVWFDAELGGGFGFSNRPGEPEKVYGNGFLPLGRPTELEAGDRLAVDLRAELVGGDYVWRWNTTVTGDDGATRSRYRQSTLLGVPLAAASLRRRASTYVPVLGPDAEMDRHALETMMCGRSLGETAREMMTRYPGRFTRFEAALDHVGDLSVRYKG
;
A
#
# COMPACT_ATOMS: atom_id res chain seq x y z
N LYS A 1 -10.06 -20.12 24.58
CA LYS A 1 -11.27 -19.28 24.64
C LYS A 1 -10.82 -17.83 24.46
N ALA A 2 -10.91 -17.31 23.24
CA ALA A 2 -10.61 -15.90 22.96
C ALA A 2 -11.74 -15.05 23.58
N TYR A 3 -11.36 -13.96 24.25
CA TYR A 3 -12.24 -12.94 24.82
C TYR A 3 -13.30 -12.53 23.80
N ASP A 4 -14.56 -12.40 24.23
CA ASP A 4 -15.81 -12.19 23.46
C ASP A 4 -15.86 -10.85 22.67
N LEU A 5 -14.81 -10.59 21.89
CA LEU A 5 -14.59 -9.41 21.07
C LEU A 5 -14.97 -9.75 19.63
N ASP A 6 -15.88 -8.97 19.04
CA ASP A 6 -16.14 -9.04 17.61
C ASP A 6 -14.98 -8.41 16.83
N LEU A 7 -14.15 -9.27 16.23
CA LEU A 7 -13.01 -8.88 15.39
C LEU A 7 -13.39 -8.76 13.89
N GLY A 8 -14.68 -8.75 13.55
CA GLY A 8 -15.20 -8.56 12.19
C GLY A 8 -14.59 -7.35 11.47
N PRO A 9 -14.51 -6.16 12.10
CA PRO A 9 -13.85 -4.99 11.51
C PRO A 9 -12.35 -5.20 11.25
N ALA A 10 -11.64 -5.86 12.17
CA ALA A 10 -10.23 -6.18 12.00
C ALA A 10 -10.00 -7.15 10.83
N ARG A 11 -10.91 -8.13 10.65
CA ARG A 11 -10.93 -9.03 9.49
C ARG A 11 -11.10 -8.26 8.18
N GLN A 12 -12.02 -7.29 8.11
CA GLN A 12 -12.22 -6.47 6.90
C GLN A 12 -10.97 -5.65 6.56
N ILE A 13 -10.28 -5.09 7.57
CA ILE A 13 -9.01 -4.40 7.38
C ILE A 13 -7.95 -5.34 6.81
N MET A 14 -7.82 -6.55 7.38
CA MET A 14 -6.82 -7.54 6.95
C MET A 14 -7.07 -8.02 5.51
N LEU A 15 -8.34 -8.23 5.14
CA LEU A 15 -8.73 -8.62 3.79
C LEU A 15 -8.51 -7.53 2.74
N ASN A 16 -8.25 -6.30 3.16
CA ASN A 16 -7.95 -5.18 2.28
C ASN A 16 -6.48 -4.77 2.41
N ARG A 17 -5.57 -5.74 2.59
CA ARG A 17 -4.12 -5.51 2.57
C ARG A 17 -3.44 -6.46 1.61
N MET A 18 -2.38 -5.96 0.98
CA MET A 18 -1.35 -6.81 0.39
C MET A 18 -0.40 -7.22 1.50
N THR A 19 -0.21 -8.52 1.70
CA THR A 19 0.76 -9.05 2.65
C THR A 19 1.92 -9.68 1.91
N ARG A 20 3.07 -9.80 2.59
CA ARG A 20 4.14 -10.69 2.12
C ARG A 20 3.59 -12.11 2.18
N GLY A 21 3.47 -12.73 1.01
CA GLY A 21 3.12 -14.13 0.85
C GLY A 21 4.35 -15.02 0.93
N ALA A 22 4.11 -16.25 1.38
CA ALA A 22 5.03 -17.38 1.27
C ALA A 22 4.35 -18.50 0.48
N ALA A 23 3.63 -18.13 -0.59
CA ALA A 23 2.91 -19.10 -1.40
C ALA A 23 3.90 -20.10 -2.00
N ARG A 24 3.60 -21.39 -1.83
CA ARG A 24 4.35 -22.49 -2.44
C ARG A 24 3.75 -22.81 -3.80
N LEU A 25 4.58 -23.30 -4.74
CA LEU A 25 4.13 -23.65 -6.08
C LEU A 25 2.96 -24.66 -6.06
N GLU A 26 3.02 -25.64 -5.14
CA GLU A 26 1.96 -26.63 -4.91
C GLU A 26 0.60 -26.06 -4.47
N GLN A 27 0.55 -24.79 -4.04
CA GLN A 27 -0.66 -24.08 -3.64
C GLN A 27 -1.26 -23.26 -4.80
N VAL A 28 -0.53 -23.11 -5.91
CA VAL A 28 -1.02 -22.44 -7.11
C VAL A 28 -1.96 -23.41 -7.84
N ARG A 29 -3.20 -22.99 -8.06
CA ARG A 29 -4.27 -23.82 -8.65
C ARG A 29 -4.63 -23.44 -10.08
N LEU A 30 -4.27 -22.24 -10.50
CA LEU A 30 -4.57 -21.70 -11.82
C LEU A 30 -3.28 -21.27 -12.50
N GLU A 31 -3.23 -21.38 -13.81
CA GLU A 31 -2.04 -21.01 -14.58
C GLU A 31 -1.66 -19.53 -14.36
N PRO A 32 -0.36 -19.23 -14.17
CA PRO A 32 0.12 -17.86 -14.12
C PRO A 32 -0.26 -17.02 -15.35
N ARG A 33 -0.56 -15.73 -15.12
CA ARG A 33 -0.74 -14.75 -16.19
C ARG A 33 0.23 -13.58 -15.99
N VAL A 34 0.87 -13.14 -17.06
CA VAL A 34 1.71 -11.93 -17.04
C VAL A 34 0.80 -10.72 -16.91
N TRP A 35 0.99 -9.94 -15.85
CA TRP A 35 0.22 -8.72 -15.64
C TRP A 35 0.73 -7.54 -16.45
N THR A 36 2.03 -7.31 -16.38
CA THR A 36 2.70 -6.24 -17.10
C THR A 36 4.20 -6.55 -17.16
N THR A 37 4.89 -5.83 -18.04
CA THR A 37 6.35 -5.75 -18.08
C THR A 37 6.72 -4.28 -17.93
N LEU A 38 7.57 -3.98 -16.95
CA LEU A 38 8.02 -2.61 -16.68
C LEU A 38 9.41 -2.42 -17.30
N ASP A 39 9.48 -1.67 -18.39
CA ASP A 39 10.75 -1.20 -18.95
C ASP A 39 11.12 0.14 -18.31
N TYR A 40 12.11 0.10 -17.42
CA TYR A 40 12.57 1.27 -16.69
C TYR A 40 13.19 2.35 -17.59
N ALA A 41 13.61 2.02 -18.82
CA ALA A 41 14.16 2.99 -19.76
C ALA A 41 13.06 3.84 -20.43
N THR A 42 11.84 3.33 -20.51
CA THR A 42 10.76 3.96 -21.30
C THR A 42 9.47 4.18 -20.51
N ILE A 43 9.41 3.80 -19.23
CA ILE A 43 8.19 3.94 -18.43
C ILE A 43 7.87 5.42 -18.14
N GLU A 44 6.68 5.84 -18.54
CA GLU A 44 6.18 7.21 -18.32
C GLU A 44 4.97 7.25 -17.38
N ASP A 45 4.12 6.21 -17.40
CA ASP A 45 2.96 6.08 -16.52
C ASP A 45 3.30 5.16 -15.33
N PRO A 46 3.23 5.65 -14.09
CA PRO A 46 3.47 4.82 -12.90
C PRO A 46 2.33 3.84 -12.60
N ASN A 47 1.19 3.93 -13.29
CA ASN A 47 0.01 3.12 -13.03
C ASN A 47 -0.04 1.86 -13.89
N VAL A 48 -0.47 0.75 -13.30
CA VAL A 48 -0.63 -0.53 -14.00
C VAL A 48 -2.06 -1.03 -13.80
N ARG A 49 -2.68 -1.50 -14.89
CA ARG A 49 -4.03 -2.08 -14.89
C ARG A 49 -4.05 -3.31 -15.79
N GLY A 50 -4.72 -4.37 -15.34
CA GLY A 50 -4.87 -5.59 -16.11
C GLY A 50 -6.16 -6.33 -15.75
N ARG A 51 -6.72 -7.04 -16.72
CA ARG A 51 -7.84 -7.95 -16.52
C ARG A 51 -7.43 -9.35 -16.96
N PHE A 52 -7.76 -10.32 -16.12
CA PHE A 52 -7.43 -11.72 -16.32
C PHE A 52 -8.67 -12.57 -16.19
N ASP A 53 -8.68 -13.66 -16.96
CA ASP A 53 -9.73 -14.65 -16.94
C ASP A 53 -9.10 -16.04 -16.95
N TRP A 54 -9.61 -16.90 -16.09
CA TRP A 54 -9.31 -18.32 -16.02
C TRP A 54 -10.59 -19.12 -16.12
N VAL A 55 -10.50 -20.30 -16.73
CA VAL A 55 -11.49 -21.36 -16.61
C VAL A 55 -10.84 -22.43 -15.75
N ALA A 56 -11.54 -22.89 -14.70
CA ALA A 56 -11.01 -23.92 -13.82
C ALA A 56 -11.08 -25.29 -14.49
N ASP A 57 -9.94 -25.96 -14.62
CA ASP A 57 -9.89 -27.31 -15.20
C ASP A 57 -10.34 -28.40 -14.21
N SER A 58 -10.35 -28.07 -12.92
CA SER A 58 -10.70 -28.98 -11.83
C SER A 58 -11.20 -28.22 -10.62
N ALA A 59 -11.86 -28.93 -9.69
CA ALA A 59 -12.37 -28.32 -8.47
C ALA A 59 -11.21 -27.81 -7.59
N ALA A 60 -11.32 -26.57 -7.11
CA ALA A 60 -10.28 -25.94 -6.29
C ALA A 60 -10.84 -24.86 -5.36
N THR A 61 -10.21 -24.66 -4.20
CA THR A 61 -10.52 -23.55 -3.30
C THR A 61 -9.50 -22.42 -3.45
N ILE A 62 -9.94 -21.28 -3.96
CA ILE A 62 -9.12 -20.08 -4.12
C ILE A 62 -9.24 -19.19 -2.88
N HIS A 63 -8.10 -18.91 -2.26
CA HIS A 63 -8.02 -18.07 -1.05
C HIS A 63 -7.61 -16.63 -1.35
N GLY A 64 -6.97 -16.39 -2.50
CA GLY A 64 -6.35 -15.12 -2.85
C GLY A 64 -5.55 -15.22 -4.13
N LEU A 65 -5.00 -14.09 -4.54
CA LEU A 65 -4.07 -13.97 -5.66
C LEU A 65 -2.65 -13.92 -5.10
N CYS A 66 -1.74 -14.65 -5.74
CA CYS A 66 -0.31 -14.49 -5.53
C CYS A 66 0.25 -13.64 -6.67
N VAL A 67 1.03 -12.62 -6.33
CA VAL A 67 1.69 -11.72 -7.28
C VAL A 67 3.18 -11.80 -7.05
N TRP A 68 3.95 -11.92 -8.12
CA TRP A 68 5.41 -11.94 -8.09
C TRP A 68 5.93 -11.22 -9.34
N PHE A 69 7.24 -11.13 -9.46
CA PHE A 69 7.91 -10.59 -10.63
C PHE A 69 9.18 -11.39 -10.95
N ASP A 70 9.58 -11.29 -12.21
CA ASP A 70 10.91 -11.62 -12.68
C ASP A 70 11.58 -10.28 -13.05
N ALA A 71 12.83 -10.10 -12.65
CA ALA A 71 13.62 -8.91 -12.93
C ALA A 71 14.89 -9.28 -13.71
N GLU A 72 15.15 -8.57 -14.79
CA GLU A 72 16.44 -8.56 -15.50
C GLU A 72 17.21 -7.29 -15.11
N LEU A 73 18.48 -7.46 -14.73
CA LEU A 73 19.36 -6.38 -14.28
C LEU A 73 20.37 -5.95 -15.35
N GLY A 74 20.24 -6.48 -16.57
CA GLY A 74 21.20 -6.33 -17.66
C GLY A 74 22.36 -7.32 -17.59
N GLY A 75 23.04 -7.51 -18.73
CA GLY A 75 24.19 -8.42 -18.82
C GLY A 75 23.86 -9.90 -18.60
N GLY A 76 22.60 -10.29 -18.79
CA GLY A 76 22.13 -11.68 -18.57
C GLY A 76 21.87 -12.04 -17.09
N PHE A 77 21.99 -11.08 -16.17
CA PHE A 77 21.69 -11.29 -14.76
C PHE A 77 20.25 -10.94 -14.44
N GLY A 78 19.63 -11.70 -13.55
CA GLY A 78 18.27 -11.46 -13.11
C GLY A 78 17.89 -12.27 -11.88
N PHE A 79 16.72 -11.98 -11.33
CA PHE A 79 16.17 -12.76 -10.24
C PHE A 79 14.64 -12.82 -10.31
N SER A 80 14.09 -13.90 -9.76
CA SER A 80 12.65 -14.09 -9.59
C SER A 80 12.30 -14.22 -8.12
N ASN A 81 11.10 -13.78 -7.74
CA ASN A 81 10.44 -14.14 -6.48
C ASN A 81 9.17 -14.97 -6.71
N ARG A 82 9.08 -15.69 -7.83
CA ARG A 82 7.99 -16.62 -8.12
C ARG A 82 7.80 -17.67 -6.99
N PRO A 83 6.58 -18.15 -6.76
CA PRO A 83 6.33 -19.25 -5.84
C PRO A 83 7.23 -20.46 -6.13
N GLY A 84 7.90 -20.98 -5.10
CA GLY A 84 8.76 -22.17 -5.19
C GLY A 84 10.25 -21.91 -5.42
N GLU A 85 10.68 -20.68 -5.72
CA GLU A 85 12.10 -20.33 -5.72
C GLU A 85 12.65 -20.17 -4.28
N PRO A 86 13.96 -20.35 -4.05
CA PRO A 86 14.59 -20.11 -2.76
C PRO A 86 14.30 -18.69 -2.25
N GLU A 87 14.08 -18.55 -0.94
CA GLU A 87 13.75 -17.26 -0.33
C GLU A 87 14.88 -16.25 -0.55
N LYS A 88 14.54 -15.14 -1.22
CA LYS A 88 15.41 -13.96 -1.42
C LYS A 88 14.94 -12.81 -0.54
N VAL A 89 15.59 -11.65 -0.66
CA VAL A 89 15.23 -10.40 0.05
C VAL A 89 13.76 -10.00 -0.20
N TYR A 90 13.23 -10.28 -1.39
CA TYR A 90 11.84 -10.04 -1.78
C TYR A 90 11.01 -11.34 -1.74
N GLY A 91 9.99 -11.38 -0.88
CA GLY A 91 8.93 -12.42 -0.93
C GLY A 91 7.91 -12.13 -2.03
N ASN A 92 6.99 -13.07 -2.28
CA ASN A 92 5.84 -12.79 -3.16
C ASN A 92 4.78 -11.96 -2.43
N GLY A 93 3.88 -11.34 -3.19
CA GLY A 93 2.72 -10.62 -2.68
C GLY A 93 1.50 -11.52 -2.60
N PHE A 94 0.70 -11.37 -1.55
CA PHE A 94 -0.58 -12.06 -1.41
C PHE A 94 -1.73 -11.06 -1.27
N LEU A 95 -2.77 -11.24 -2.08
CA LEU A 95 -4.00 -10.45 -2.09
C LEU A 95 -5.17 -11.38 -1.76
N PRO A 96 -5.69 -11.37 -0.52
CA PRO A 96 -6.73 -12.32 -0.10
C PRO A 96 -8.06 -12.04 -0.81
N LEU A 97 -8.85 -13.07 -1.07
CA LEU A 97 -10.27 -12.92 -1.41
C LEU A 97 -11.10 -12.69 -0.14
N GLY A 98 -12.28 -12.08 -0.27
CA GLY A 98 -13.17 -11.79 0.87
C GLY A 98 -13.54 -13.03 1.72
N ARG A 99 -13.49 -14.21 1.10
CA ARG A 99 -13.59 -15.54 1.71
C ARG A 99 -12.96 -16.58 0.79
N PRO A 100 -12.56 -17.77 1.32
CA PRO A 100 -12.25 -18.91 0.47
C PRO A 100 -13.38 -19.15 -0.52
N THR A 101 -13.04 -19.28 -1.79
CA THR A 101 -14.00 -19.38 -2.89
C THR A 101 -13.76 -20.68 -3.62
N GLU A 102 -14.77 -21.54 -3.59
CA GLU A 102 -14.76 -22.81 -4.32
C GLU A 102 -15.02 -22.55 -5.81
N LEU A 103 -14.26 -23.25 -6.63
CA LEU A 103 -14.44 -23.36 -8.07
C LEU A 103 -14.73 -24.82 -8.39
N GLU A 104 -15.68 -25.04 -9.28
CA GLU A 104 -15.90 -26.31 -9.96
C GLU A 104 -15.19 -26.33 -11.32
N ALA A 105 -15.03 -27.51 -11.92
CA ALA A 105 -14.51 -27.60 -13.27
C ALA A 105 -15.47 -26.89 -14.25
N GLY A 106 -14.95 -26.02 -15.11
CA GLY A 106 -15.72 -25.16 -16.01
C GLY A 106 -16.04 -23.77 -15.44
N ASP A 107 -15.91 -23.54 -14.14
CA ASP A 107 -16.13 -22.22 -13.56
C ASP A 107 -15.12 -21.21 -14.08
N ARG A 108 -15.58 -19.97 -14.31
CA ARG A 108 -14.75 -18.85 -14.73
C ARG A 108 -14.41 -17.94 -13.57
N LEU A 109 -13.12 -17.72 -13.35
CA LEU A 109 -12.59 -16.69 -12.44
C LEU A 109 -12.11 -15.49 -13.26
N ALA A 110 -12.70 -14.32 -13.04
CA ALA A 110 -12.28 -13.07 -13.65
C ALA A 110 -11.71 -12.11 -12.59
N VAL A 111 -10.55 -11.52 -12.85
CA VAL A 111 -9.87 -10.58 -11.96
C VAL A 111 -9.52 -9.29 -12.69
N ASP A 112 -9.91 -8.15 -12.13
CA ASP A 112 -9.42 -6.80 -12.51
C ASP A 112 -8.43 -6.34 -11.44
N LEU A 113 -7.15 -6.31 -11.79
CA LEU A 113 -6.03 -5.95 -10.91
C LEU A 113 -5.45 -4.60 -11.33
N ARG A 114 -5.27 -3.72 -10.36
CA ARG A 114 -4.72 -2.38 -10.57
C ARG A 114 -3.75 -2.02 -9.45
N ALA A 115 -2.65 -1.35 -9.81
CA ALA A 115 -1.81 -0.59 -8.90
C ALA A 115 -1.73 0.83 -9.42
N GLU A 116 -2.23 1.77 -8.63
CA GLU A 116 -2.33 3.19 -9.01
C GLU A 116 -1.58 4.03 -7.97
N LEU A 117 -0.69 4.92 -8.43
CA LEU A 117 0.05 5.81 -7.55
C LEU A 117 -0.85 6.99 -7.16
N VAL A 118 -1.22 7.07 -5.88
CA VAL A 118 -2.11 8.11 -5.36
C VAL A 118 -1.47 8.79 -4.15
N GLY A 119 -1.13 10.07 -4.29
CA GLY A 119 -0.55 10.84 -3.18
C GLY A 119 0.84 10.36 -2.73
N GLY A 120 1.60 9.69 -3.62
CA GLY A 120 2.92 9.15 -3.33
C GLY A 120 2.93 7.69 -2.87
N ASP A 121 1.76 7.08 -2.64
CA ASP A 121 1.62 5.68 -2.24
C ASP A 121 0.86 4.88 -3.29
N TYR A 122 1.24 3.61 -3.49
CA TYR A 122 0.52 2.71 -4.38
C TYR A 122 -0.75 2.16 -3.74
N VAL A 123 -1.89 2.44 -4.38
CA VAL A 123 -3.19 1.84 -4.08
C VAL A 123 -3.39 0.63 -4.97
N TRP A 124 -3.51 -0.54 -4.34
CA TRP A 124 -3.82 -1.79 -5.02
C TRP A 124 -5.32 -2.01 -5.02
N ARG A 125 -5.87 -2.52 -6.13
CA ARG A 125 -7.26 -2.94 -6.26
C ARG A 125 -7.31 -4.28 -6.97
N TRP A 126 -8.05 -5.23 -6.40
CA TRP A 126 -8.27 -6.54 -7.00
C TRP A 126 -9.75 -6.87 -6.89
N ASN A 127 -10.47 -6.67 -7.99
CA ASN A 127 -11.87 -7.06 -8.08
C ASN A 127 -11.93 -8.46 -8.66
N THR A 128 -12.65 -9.36 -8.00
CA THR A 128 -12.76 -10.76 -8.41
C THR A 128 -14.23 -11.11 -8.65
N THR A 129 -14.50 -11.83 -9.73
CA THR A 129 -15.84 -12.37 -10.05
C THR A 129 -15.67 -13.84 -10.39
N VAL A 130 -16.50 -14.69 -9.79
CA VAL A 130 -16.63 -16.10 -10.17
C VAL A 130 -17.98 -16.32 -10.82
N THR A 131 -17.96 -16.94 -11.98
CA THR A 131 -19.14 -17.28 -12.77
C THR A 131 -19.14 -18.79 -12.99
N GLY A 132 -20.28 -19.44 -12.76
CA GLY A 132 -20.45 -20.85 -13.04
C GLY A 132 -20.39 -21.15 -14.54
N ASP A 133 -20.19 -22.42 -14.91
CA ASP A 133 -20.32 -22.87 -16.30
C ASP A 133 -21.72 -22.58 -16.88
N ASP A 134 -22.74 -22.53 -16.02
CA ASP A 134 -24.11 -22.09 -16.32
C ASP A 134 -24.25 -20.58 -16.60
N GLY A 135 -23.16 -19.80 -16.49
CA GLY A 135 -23.14 -18.36 -16.65
C GLY A 135 -23.64 -17.57 -15.43
N ALA A 136 -24.06 -18.24 -14.35
CA ALA A 136 -24.54 -17.57 -13.13
C ALA A 136 -23.37 -17.03 -12.30
N THR A 137 -23.50 -15.80 -11.78
CA THR A 137 -22.47 -15.24 -10.88
C THR A 137 -22.52 -15.96 -9.53
N ARG A 138 -21.48 -16.72 -9.19
CA ARG A 138 -21.33 -17.45 -7.92
C ARG A 138 -20.85 -16.54 -6.80
N SER A 139 -19.88 -15.68 -7.09
CA SER A 139 -19.33 -14.74 -6.10
C SER A 139 -18.72 -13.50 -6.74
N ARG A 140 -18.67 -12.41 -5.96
CA ARG A 140 -18.05 -11.16 -6.37
C ARG A 140 -17.41 -10.46 -5.18
N TYR A 141 -16.15 -10.04 -5.34
CA TYR A 141 -15.40 -9.30 -4.33
C TYR A 141 -14.87 -8.01 -4.94
N ARG A 142 -14.95 -6.92 -4.17
CA ARG A 142 -14.33 -5.63 -4.48
C ARG A 142 -13.42 -5.25 -3.34
N GLN A 143 -12.11 -5.31 -3.57
CA GLN A 143 -11.11 -5.14 -2.52
C GLN A 143 -10.01 -4.18 -2.97
N SER A 144 -9.48 -3.43 -2.01
CA SER A 144 -8.42 -2.45 -2.27
C SER A 144 -7.65 -2.12 -1.01
N THR A 145 -6.34 -1.86 -1.13
CA THR A 145 -5.53 -1.38 0.00
C THR A 145 -6.04 -0.08 0.61
N LEU A 146 -6.79 0.73 -0.16
CA LEU A 146 -7.45 1.93 0.34
C LEU A 146 -8.50 1.62 1.43
N LEU A 147 -9.18 0.48 1.33
CA LEU A 147 -10.18 0.05 2.31
C LEU A 147 -9.53 -0.56 3.57
N GLY A 148 -8.24 -0.89 3.52
CA GLY A 148 -7.47 -1.52 4.60
C GLY A 148 -6.75 -0.55 5.53
N VAL A 149 -6.95 0.76 5.36
CA VAL A 149 -6.32 1.80 6.18
C VAL A 149 -7.35 2.86 6.59
N PRO A 150 -7.75 2.94 7.88
CA PRO A 150 -8.67 3.98 8.37
C PRO A 150 -8.19 5.42 8.08
N LEU A 151 -6.87 5.61 7.96
CA LEU A 151 -6.20 6.90 7.77
C LEU A 151 -6.00 7.30 6.30
N ALA A 152 -5.93 6.36 5.34
CA ALA A 152 -5.58 6.68 3.95
C ALA A 152 -6.68 7.50 3.25
N ALA A 153 -7.95 7.24 3.53
CA ALA A 153 -9.05 8.04 2.99
C ALA A 153 -9.04 9.48 3.51
N ALA A 154 -8.70 9.69 4.80
CA ALA A 154 -8.56 11.01 5.38
C ALA A 154 -7.31 11.73 4.82
N SER A 155 -6.19 11.03 4.65
CA SER A 155 -4.97 11.55 4.05
C SER A 155 -5.14 11.91 2.57
N LEU A 156 -5.90 11.14 1.80
CA LEU A 156 -6.24 11.46 0.41
C LEU A 156 -7.18 12.66 0.31
N ARG A 157 -8.20 12.74 1.18
CA ARG A 157 -9.04 13.95 1.27
C ARG A 157 -8.19 15.17 1.57
N ARG A 158 -7.20 15.07 2.46
CA ARG A 158 -6.26 16.16 2.77
C ARG A 158 -5.37 16.59 1.59
N ARG A 159 -5.30 15.80 0.52
CA ARG A 159 -4.51 16.05 -0.70
C ARG A 159 -5.38 16.46 -1.90
N ALA A 160 -6.70 16.51 -1.76
CA ALA A 160 -7.58 16.93 -2.84
C ALA A 160 -7.38 18.41 -3.16
N SER A 161 -7.47 18.81 -4.44
CA SER A 161 -7.30 20.22 -4.85
C SER A 161 -8.36 21.16 -4.25
N THR A 162 -9.51 20.63 -3.85
CA THR A 162 -10.60 21.36 -3.18
C THR A 162 -10.52 21.32 -1.66
N TYR A 163 -9.56 20.61 -1.09
CA TYR A 163 -9.42 20.53 0.36
C TYR A 163 -8.75 21.80 0.88
N VAL A 164 -9.42 22.43 1.86
CA VAL A 164 -8.89 23.58 2.59
C VAL A 164 -8.31 23.07 3.92
N PRO A 165 -6.98 23.05 4.10
CA PRO A 165 -6.38 22.60 5.36
C PRO A 165 -6.68 23.55 6.51
N VAL A 166 -7.07 23.00 7.66
CA VAL A 166 -7.12 23.76 8.93
C VAL A 166 -5.83 23.45 9.69
N LEU A 167 -5.00 24.48 9.89
CA LEU A 167 -3.74 24.37 10.62
C LEU A 167 -4.03 24.28 12.13
N GLY A 168 -3.43 23.27 12.78
CA GLY A 168 -3.47 23.13 14.23
C GLY A 168 -2.31 23.89 14.91
N PRO A 169 -2.26 23.89 16.26
CA PRO A 169 -1.23 24.59 17.01
C PRO A 169 0.22 24.18 16.65
N ASP A 170 0.43 22.93 16.25
CA ASP A 170 1.76 22.44 15.82
C ASP A 170 2.20 23.10 14.50
N ALA A 171 1.26 23.34 13.58
CA ALA A 171 1.58 24.00 12.30
C ALA A 171 1.89 25.48 12.46
N GLU A 172 1.28 26.16 13.43
CA GLU A 172 1.62 27.55 13.76
C GLU A 172 3.05 27.65 14.33
N MET A 173 3.44 26.68 15.15
CA MET A 173 4.79 26.57 15.70
C MET A 173 5.83 26.30 14.60
N ASP A 174 5.55 25.35 13.71
CA ASP A 174 6.41 25.05 12.56
C ASP A 174 6.57 26.27 11.64
N ARG A 175 5.47 26.99 11.36
CA ARG A 175 5.51 28.24 10.59
C ARG A 175 6.46 29.25 11.24
N HIS A 176 6.32 29.48 12.56
CA HIS A 176 7.17 30.43 13.27
C HIS A 176 8.65 30.00 13.22
N ALA A 177 8.94 28.72 13.45
CA ALA A 177 10.30 28.21 13.39
C ALA A 177 10.94 28.45 12.00
N LEU A 178 10.19 28.21 10.92
CA LEU A 178 10.63 28.48 9.55
C LEU A 178 10.82 29.98 9.29
N GLU A 179 9.91 30.84 9.74
CA GLU A 179 10.04 32.30 9.64
C GLU A 179 11.32 32.81 10.34
N THR A 180 11.64 32.27 11.53
CA THR A 180 12.86 32.62 12.25
C THR A 180 14.12 32.14 11.51
N MET A 181 14.09 30.95 10.90
CA MET A 181 15.18 30.46 10.05
C MET A 181 15.37 31.33 8.79
N MET A 182 14.28 31.76 8.15
CA MET A 182 14.31 32.66 6.99
C MET A 182 14.93 34.02 7.32
N CYS A 183 14.81 34.47 8.57
CA CYS A 183 15.48 35.67 9.07
C CYS A 183 17.00 35.49 9.30
N GLY A 184 17.58 34.36 8.89
CA GLY A 184 19.02 34.08 9.01
C GLY A 184 19.49 33.70 10.40
N ARG A 185 18.57 33.34 11.31
CA ARG A 185 18.95 32.90 12.67
C ARG A 185 19.44 31.47 12.66
N SER A 186 20.37 31.17 13.56
CA SER A 186 20.86 29.82 13.78
C SER A 186 19.78 28.92 14.41
N LEU A 187 19.89 27.59 14.20
CA LEU A 187 19.00 26.62 14.82
C LEU A 187 18.98 26.75 16.35
N GLY A 188 20.12 27.07 16.97
CA GLY A 188 20.20 27.30 18.41
C GLY A 188 19.46 28.55 18.87
N GLU A 189 19.44 29.62 18.08
CA GLU A 189 18.63 30.82 18.38
C GLU A 189 17.14 30.55 18.19
N THR A 190 16.78 29.89 17.09
CA THR A 190 15.38 29.46 16.84
C THR A 190 14.87 28.57 17.96
N ALA A 191 15.65 27.59 18.42
CA ALA A 191 15.26 26.69 19.50
C ALA A 191 15.02 27.44 20.83
N ARG A 192 15.87 28.43 21.18
CA ARG A 192 15.64 29.26 22.38
C ARG A 192 14.35 30.08 22.25
N GLU A 193 14.12 30.67 21.08
CA GLU A 193 12.90 31.43 20.81
C GLU A 193 11.65 30.55 20.90
N MET A 194 11.73 29.32 20.41
CA MET A 194 10.68 28.31 20.54
C MET A 194 10.34 27.98 21.98
N MET A 195 11.34 27.81 22.84
CA MET A 195 11.10 27.58 24.27
C MET A 195 10.44 28.78 24.95
N THR A 196 10.82 30.01 24.57
CA THR A 196 10.21 31.22 25.15
C THR A 196 8.76 31.38 24.74
N ARG A 197 8.45 31.11 23.47
CA ARG A 197 7.12 31.35 22.90
C ARG A 197 6.15 30.18 23.15
N TYR A 198 6.67 28.97 23.32
CA TYR A 198 5.89 27.75 23.53
C TYR A 198 6.38 26.97 24.78
N PRO A 199 6.29 27.56 25.98
CA PRO A 199 6.89 27.01 27.20
C PRO A 199 6.30 25.65 27.63
N GLY A 200 5.10 25.30 27.17
CA GLY A 200 4.46 24.00 27.44
C GLY A 200 4.77 22.91 26.41
N ARG A 201 5.49 23.22 25.32
CA ARG A 201 5.77 22.27 24.23
C ARG A 201 7.17 21.66 24.28
N PHE A 202 8.14 22.40 24.81
CA PHE A 202 9.52 21.94 24.90
C PHE A 202 9.96 21.88 26.35
N THR A 203 10.20 20.67 26.85
CA THR A 203 10.67 20.44 28.22
C THR A 203 12.15 20.79 28.41
N ARG A 204 12.95 20.73 27.34
CA ARG A 204 14.39 21.01 27.34
C ARG A 204 14.85 21.63 26.02
N PHE A 205 15.96 22.34 26.06
CA PHE A 205 16.53 23.02 24.89
C PHE A 205 16.82 22.06 23.74
N GLU A 206 17.30 20.86 24.05
CA GLU A 206 17.62 19.86 23.04
C GLU A 206 16.36 19.36 22.33
N ALA A 207 15.22 19.26 23.01
CA ALA A 207 13.96 18.89 22.36
C ALA A 207 13.49 19.97 21.36
N ALA A 208 13.71 21.25 21.70
CA ALA A 208 13.44 22.35 20.78
C ALA A 208 14.45 22.36 19.62
N LEU A 209 15.73 22.04 19.89
CA LEU A 209 16.78 21.97 18.89
C LEU A 209 16.57 20.82 17.90
N ASP A 210 16.17 19.65 18.38
CA ASP A 210 15.83 18.48 17.55
C ASP A 210 14.66 18.82 16.62
N HIS A 211 13.59 19.43 17.15
CA HIS A 211 12.41 19.83 16.36
C HIS A 211 12.77 20.80 15.23
N VAL A 212 13.52 21.87 15.53
CA VAL A 212 13.93 22.84 14.49
C VAL A 212 14.99 22.24 13.55
N GLY A 213 15.79 21.28 14.01
CA GLY A 213 16.73 20.51 13.20
C GLY A 213 16.00 19.65 12.16
N ASP A 214 14.98 18.91 12.58
CA ASP A 214 14.14 18.09 11.69
C ASP A 214 13.47 18.95 10.60
N LEU A 215 12.97 20.13 10.96
CA LEU A 215 12.42 21.09 10.00
C LEU A 215 13.48 21.59 9.02
N SER A 216 14.68 21.91 9.50
CA SER A 216 15.79 22.36 8.65
C SER A 216 16.22 21.29 7.66
N VAL A 217 16.27 20.02 8.07
CA VAL A 217 16.56 18.90 7.18
C VAL A 217 15.44 18.69 6.16
N ARG A 218 14.18 18.74 6.60
CA ARG A 218 13.00 18.50 5.74
C ARG A 218 12.85 19.53 4.63
N TYR A 219 13.13 20.80 4.91
CA TYR A 219 12.91 21.91 3.97
C TYR A 219 14.20 22.46 3.36
N LYS A 220 15.33 21.80 3.57
CA LYS A 220 16.57 22.15 2.86
C LYS A 220 16.49 21.72 1.39
N GLY A 221 16.93 22.61 0.51
CA GLY A 221 17.41 22.26 -0.83
C GLY A 221 18.86 21.82 -0.78
#